data_AF-A0A5J4Q3K2-F1
#
_entry.id   AF-A0A5J4Q3K2-F1
#
_cell.length_a   1.000
_cell.length_b   1.000
_cell.length_c   1.000
_cell.angle_alpha   90.00
_cell.angle_beta   90.00
_cell.angle_gamma   90.00
#
_symmetry.space_group_name_H-M   'P 1'
#
loop_
_entity.id
_entity.type
_entity.pdbx_description
1 polymer ?
#
loop_
_entity_poly.entity_id
_entity_poly.type
_entity_poly.pdbx_seq_one_letter_code
_entity_poly.pdbx_strand_id
1 'polypeptide(L)'
;MLTDRLYMAPALHPPMPWLDNVPPTLPTQLTVTHTPACIRLNWNAATDNDMRNAPSYVIYASETYPVDTSRSEHIVAQRVPETNYVYIPADAQNHKMYFAVTATDRYGNESGAVQQQMAN
;
A
#
# COMPACT_ATOMS: atom_id res chain seq x y z
N MET A 1 20.36 27.68 -12.66
CA MET A 1 19.03 27.53 -12.06
C MET A 1 18.66 26.06 -12.16
N LEU A 2 18.75 25.30 -11.07
CA LEU A 2 18.42 23.87 -11.06
C LEU A 2 17.16 23.73 -10.21
N THR A 3 16.06 23.41 -10.87
CA THR A 3 14.71 23.51 -10.32
C THR A 3 14.46 22.41 -9.30
N ASP A 4 14.31 22.84 -8.05
CA ASP A 4 13.91 22.07 -6.87
C ASP A 4 12.52 21.44 -7.06
N ARG A 5 12.46 20.28 -7.71
CA ARG A 5 11.23 19.48 -7.87
C ARG A 5 11.45 17.99 -7.54
N LEU A 6 12.40 17.68 -6.66
CA LEU A 6 12.80 16.29 -6.37
C LEU A 6 12.11 15.67 -5.15
N TYR A 7 11.21 16.38 -4.45
CA TYR A 7 10.68 15.93 -3.15
C TYR A 7 9.16 16.15 -2.99
N MET A 8 8.34 15.67 -3.93
CA MET A 8 6.86 15.75 -3.76
C MET A 8 6.17 14.41 -3.51
N ALA A 9 6.86 13.28 -3.63
CA ALA A 9 6.27 11.98 -3.35
C ALA A 9 7.02 11.26 -2.22
N PRO A 10 6.33 10.66 -1.23
CA PRO A 10 6.98 9.84 -0.22
C PRO A 10 7.61 8.62 -0.92
N ALA A 11 8.94 8.48 -0.82
CA ALA A 11 9.68 7.37 -1.42
C ALA A 11 9.81 6.21 -0.42
N LEU A 12 9.67 4.98 -0.90
CA LEU A 12 9.98 3.79 -0.11
C LEU A 12 11.49 3.69 0.12
N HIS A 13 11.87 3.16 1.28
CA HIS A 13 13.28 2.87 1.56
C HIS A 13 13.76 1.81 0.56
N PRO A 14 14.94 1.97 -0.07
CA PRO A 14 15.43 0.99 -1.03
C PRO A 14 15.68 -0.34 -0.32
N PRO A 15 15.48 -1.48 -1.03
CA PRO A 15 15.77 -2.80 -0.46
C PRO A 15 17.27 -2.93 -0.14
N MET A 16 17.57 -3.61 0.96
CA MET A 16 18.92 -4.00 1.38
C MET A 16 19.16 -5.49 1.11
N PRO A 17 19.31 -5.91 -0.18
CA PRO A 17 19.37 -7.32 -0.58
C PRO A 17 20.57 -8.08 -0.01
N TRP A 18 21.60 -7.35 0.46
CA TRP A 18 22.76 -7.95 1.12
C TRP A 18 22.47 -8.47 2.54
N LEU A 19 21.33 -8.07 3.12
CA LEU A 19 20.92 -8.47 4.47
C LEU A 19 19.69 -9.38 4.42
N ASP A 20 18.69 -9.01 3.63
CA ASP A 20 17.56 -9.88 3.27
C ASP A 20 17.07 -9.52 1.86
N ASN A 21 16.79 -10.55 1.06
CA ASN A 21 16.33 -10.40 -0.32
C ASN A 21 15.07 -11.25 -0.58
N VAL A 22 14.44 -11.76 0.48
CA VAL A 22 13.16 -12.46 0.39
C VAL A 22 12.07 -11.44 0.71
N PRO A 23 11.19 -11.10 -0.25
CA PRO A 23 10.06 -10.23 0.06
C PRO A 23 9.02 -10.98 0.90
N PRO A 24 8.18 -10.24 1.66
CA PRO A 24 7.04 -10.82 2.33
C PRO A 24 6.09 -11.51 1.35
N THR A 25 5.21 -12.36 1.87
CA THR A 25 4.11 -12.89 1.06
C THR A 25 3.12 -11.79 0.68
N LEU A 26 2.34 -12.06 -0.37
CA LEU A 26 1.28 -11.16 -0.82
C LEU A 26 0.19 -11.10 0.26
N PRO A 27 -0.23 -9.90 0.74
CA PRO A 27 -1.44 -9.79 1.55
C PRO A 27 -2.65 -10.34 0.77
N THR A 28 -3.64 -10.92 1.45
CA THR A 28 -4.79 -11.56 0.77
C THR A 28 -6.13 -11.00 1.23
N GLN A 29 -7.20 -11.27 0.49
CA GLN A 29 -8.58 -10.91 0.86
C GLN A 29 -8.79 -9.42 1.16
N LEU A 30 -8.23 -8.53 0.34
CA LEU A 30 -8.48 -7.10 0.46
C LEU A 30 -9.98 -6.80 0.25
N THR A 31 -10.60 -6.34 1.34
CA THR A 31 -12.00 -5.93 1.39
C THR A 31 -12.07 -4.42 1.59
N VAL A 32 -12.79 -3.75 0.70
CA VAL A 32 -12.99 -2.30 0.73
C VAL A 32 -14.44 -2.01 1.05
N THR A 33 -14.69 -1.34 2.17
CA THR A 33 -16.04 -0.95 2.61
C THR A 33 -16.18 0.56 2.54
N HIS A 34 -17.08 1.02 1.69
CA HIS A 34 -17.38 2.45 1.56
C HIS A 34 -18.44 2.85 2.59
N THR A 35 -18.17 3.89 3.36
CA THR A 35 -19.14 4.55 4.23
C THR A 35 -19.26 6.02 3.83
N PRO A 36 -20.33 6.73 4.24
CA PRO A 36 -20.50 8.14 3.89
C PRO A 36 -19.37 9.06 4.41
N ALA A 37 -18.67 8.66 5.47
CA ALA A 37 -17.62 9.46 6.11
C ALA A 37 -16.20 9.00 5.77
N CYS A 38 -16.01 7.71 5.46
CA CYS A 38 -14.69 7.13 5.19
C CYS A 38 -14.75 5.83 4.39
N ILE A 39 -13.61 5.41 3.87
CA ILE A 39 -13.41 4.11 3.23
C ILE A 39 -12.56 3.25 4.16
N ARG A 40 -13.06 2.06 4.53
CA ARG A 40 -12.37 1.13 5.42
C ARG A 40 -11.81 -0.02 4.60
N LEU A 41 -10.51 -0.23 4.70
CA LEU A 41 -9.79 -1.32 4.06
C LEU A 41 -9.42 -2.34 5.12
N ASN A 42 -9.62 -3.62 4.82
CA ASN A 42 -9.18 -4.74 5.65
C ASN A 42 -8.56 -5.80 4.75
N TRP A 43 -7.48 -6.42 5.19
CA TRP A 43 -6.82 -7.51 4.47
C TRP A 43 -6.29 -8.54 5.47
N ASN A 44 -5.89 -9.70 4.97
CA ASN A 44 -5.19 -10.70 5.77
C ASN A 44 -3.71 -10.39 5.85
N ALA A 45 -3.13 -10.65 7.02
CA ALA A 45 -1.72 -10.44 7.27
C ALA A 45 -0.85 -11.19 6.26
N ALA A 46 0.16 -10.49 5.73
CA ALA A 46 1.28 -11.12 5.06
C ALA A 46 2.21 -11.76 6.08
N THR A 47 2.95 -12.78 5.64
CA THR A 47 4.00 -13.44 6.41
C THR A 47 5.34 -13.18 5.76
N ASP A 48 6.35 -12.96 6.57
CA ASP A 48 7.72 -12.78 6.13
C ASP A 48 8.59 -13.97 6.58
N ASN A 49 9.76 -14.15 5.97
CA ASN A 49 10.76 -15.11 6.45
C ASN A 49 11.30 -14.70 7.84
N ASP A 50 11.25 -13.42 8.19
CA ASP A 50 11.53 -12.92 9.53
C ASP A 50 10.29 -13.00 10.45
N MET A 51 10.05 -14.17 11.04
CA MET A 51 8.94 -14.39 11.97
C MET A 51 8.96 -13.50 13.23
N ARG A 52 10.07 -12.80 13.53
CA ARG A 52 10.17 -11.92 14.70
C ARG A 52 9.67 -10.50 14.40
N ASN A 53 9.64 -10.11 13.13
CA ASN A 53 9.27 -8.78 12.70
C ASN A 53 8.10 -8.89 11.73
N ALA A 54 6.93 -8.47 12.17
CA ALA A 54 5.77 -8.42 11.28
C ALA A 54 6.03 -7.44 10.12
N PRO A 55 5.65 -7.80 8.88
CA PRO A 55 5.73 -6.87 7.76
C PRO A 55 4.80 -5.68 7.99
N SER A 56 5.20 -4.54 7.45
CA SER A 56 4.35 -3.36 7.36
C SER A 56 3.64 -3.32 6.01
N TYR A 57 2.62 -2.47 5.86
CA TYR A 57 1.85 -2.38 4.62
C TYR A 57 1.94 -0.98 4.01
N VAL A 58 1.89 -0.95 2.69
CA VAL A 58 1.76 0.27 1.89
C VAL A 58 0.43 0.23 1.17
N ILE A 59 -0.34 1.31 1.30
CA ILE A 59 -1.67 1.44 0.72
C ILE A 59 -1.57 2.38 -0.46
N TYR A 60 -2.07 1.89 -1.59
CA TYR A 60 -2.15 2.62 -2.84
C TYR A 60 -3.60 2.91 -3.20
N ALA A 61 -3.85 4.04 -3.82
CA ALA A 61 -5.13 4.37 -4.41
C ALA A 61 -4.96 5.05 -5.78
N SER A 62 -5.82 4.69 -6.73
CA SER A 62 -5.87 5.29 -8.06
C SER A 62 -7.29 5.27 -8.62
N GLU A 63 -7.62 6.20 -9.51
CA GLU A 63 -8.90 6.21 -10.22
C GLU A 63 -8.97 5.14 -11.32
N THR A 64 -7.83 4.55 -11.68
CA THR A 64 -7.72 3.52 -12.72
C THR A 64 -7.44 2.15 -12.10
N TYR A 65 -8.06 1.11 -12.66
CA TYR A 65 -7.80 -0.27 -12.30
C TYR A 65 -6.97 -0.99 -13.39
N PRO A 66 -5.98 -1.83 -13.02
CA PRO A 66 -5.47 -2.05 -11.67
C PRO A 66 -4.66 -0.85 -11.18
N VAL A 67 -4.54 -0.71 -9.85
CA VAL A 67 -3.72 0.35 -9.25
C VAL A 67 -2.26 0.05 -9.54
N ASP A 68 -1.58 0.98 -10.21
CA ASP A 68 -0.16 0.89 -10.52
C ASP A 68 0.68 1.24 -9.28
N THR A 69 1.26 0.23 -8.63
CA THR A 69 2.07 0.41 -7.42
C THR A 69 3.49 0.90 -7.70
N SER A 70 3.92 0.97 -8.97
CA SER A 70 5.22 1.54 -9.35
C SER A 70 5.24 3.07 -9.27
N ARG A 71 4.05 3.69 -9.28
CA ARG A 71 3.89 5.14 -9.22
C ARG A 71 3.74 5.57 -7.77
N SER A 72 4.73 6.30 -7.27
CA SER A 72 4.72 6.88 -5.92
C SER A 72 3.55 7.85 -5.68
N GLU A 73 2.99 8.42 -6.75
CA GLU A 73 1.80 9.28 -6.72
C GLU A 73 0.54 8.56 -6.21
N HIS A 74 0.49 7.23 -6.33
CA HIS A 74 -0.63 6.43 -5.84
C HIS A 74 -0.48 6.07 -4.36
N ILE A 75 0.64 6.38 -3.71
CA ILE A 75 0.84 6.02 -2.30
C ILE A 75 0.01 6.92 -1.40
N VAL A 76 -0.93 6.32 -0.68
CA VAL A 76 -1.80 6.98 0.29
C VAL A 76 -1.21 6.92 1.68
N ALA A 77 -0.68 5.76 2.06
CA ALA A 77 -0.07 5.54 3.36
C ALA A 77 1.05 4.50 3.26
N GLN A 78 2.06 4.66 4.11
CA GLN A 78 3.21 3.77 4.20
C GLN A 78 3.37 3.32 5.65
N ARG A 79 4.08 2.20 5.86
CA ARG A 79 4.43 1.68 7.19
C ARG A 79 3.22 1.43 8.09
N VAL A 80 2.11 0.98 7.52
CA VAL A 80 0.94 0.61 8.31
C VAL A 80 1.24 -0.74 8.98
N PRO A 81 1.29 -0.82 10.32
CA PRO A 81 1.61 -2.08 11.00
C PRO A 81 0.39 -2.99 11.14
N GLU A 82 -0.81 -2.41 11.04
CA GLU A 82 -2.08 -3.12 11.19
C GLU A 82 -2.57 -3.70 9.85
N THR A 83 -3.50 -4.64 9.91
CA THR A 83 -4.14 -5.24 8.72
C THR A 83 -5.43 -4.54 8.32
N ASN A 84 -5.58 -3.29 8.77
CA ASN A 84 -6.73 -2.44 8.53
C ASN A 84 -6.26 -1.00 8.34
N TYR A 85 -6.94 -0.26 7.47
CA TYR A 85 -6.68 1.14 7.24
C TYR A 85 -7.98 1.90 6.98
N VAL A 86 -8.06 3.13 7.49
CA VAL A 86 -9.19 4.01 7.25
C VAL A 86 -8.72 5.17 6.40
N TYR A 87 -9.22 5.23 5.18
CA TYR A 87 -9.01 6.33 4.26
C TYR A 87 -10.15 7.35 4.39
N ILE A 88 -9.80 8.61 4.64
CA ILE A 88 -10.75 9.72 4.70
C ILE A 88 -10.50 10.58 3.46
N PRO A 89 -11.42 10.59 2.47
CA PRO A 89 -11.25 11.40 1.28
C PRO A 89 -11.28 12.89 1.66
N ALA A 90 -10.30 13.65 1.18
CA ALA A 90 -10.24 15.10 1.41
C ALA A 90 -11.34 15.85 0.64
N ASP A 91 -11.81 15.28 -0.47
CA ASP A 91 -12.89 15.82 -1.29
C ASP A 91 -13.99 14.77 -1.43
N ALA A 92 -15.22 15.16 -1.13
CA ALA A 92 -16.42 14.32 -1.20
C ALA A 92 -16.81 13.96 -2.65
N GLN A 93 -15.95 14.21 -3.64
CA GLN A 93 -16.15 13.79 -5.02
C GLN A 93 -15.28 12.59 -5.41
N ASN A 94 -14.36 12.14 -4.54
CA ASN A 94 -13.41 11.07 -4.86
C ASN A 94 -14.00 9.65 -4.68
N HIS A 95 -15.17 9.42 -5.30
CA HIS A 95 -16.00 8.23 -5.08
C HIS A 95 -15.58 6.99 -5.87
N LYS A 96 -14.62 7.12 -6.80
CA LYS A 96 -14.17 6.02 -7.67
C LYS A 96 -12.66 5.81 -7.56
N MET A 97 -12.20 5.52 -6.35
CA MET A 97 -10.84 5.04 -6.15
C MET A 97 -10.82 3.52 -6.06
N TYR A 98 -9.88 2.94 -6.78
CA TYR A 98 -9.42 1.58 -6.60
C TYR A 98 -8.28 1.59 -5.59
N PHE A 99 -8.28 0.60 -4.70
CA PHE A 99 -7.22 0.41 -3.73
C PHE A 99 -6.38 -0.83 -4.03
N ALA A 100 -5.09 -0.73 -3.71
CA ALA A 100 -4.19 -1.86 -3.66
C ALA A 100 -3.33 -1.78 -2.40
N VAL A 101 -2.90 -2.95 -1.90
CA VAL A 101 -2.05 -3.05 -0.72
C VAL A 101 -0.86 -3.95 -1.02
N THR A 102 0.33 -3.53 -0.61
CA THR A 102 1.55 -4.36 -0.63
C THR A 102 2.06 -4.53 0.79
N ALA A 103 2.87 -5.57 1.01
CA ALA A 103 3.59 -5.76 2.26
C ALA A 103 5.08 -5.45 2.07
N THR A 104 5.69 -4.80 3.05
CA THR A 104 7.11 -4.45 3.06
C THR A 104 7.76 -4.98 4.32
N ASP A 105 8.93 -5.59 4.20
CA ASP A 105 9.74 -5.98 5.35
C ASP A 105 10.51 -4.77 5.94
N ARG A 106 11.29 -5.02 7.00
CA ARG A 106 12.16 -4.00 7.62
C ARG A 106 13.38 -3.62 6.77
N TYR A 107 13.66 -4.41 5.73
CA TYR A 107 14.82 -4.29 4.86
C TYR A 107 14.49 -3.62 3.53
N GLY A 108 13.23 -3.25 3.30
CA GLY A 108 12.76 -2.55 2.10
C GLY A 108 12.32 -3.48 0.96
N ASN A 109 12.23 -4.79 1.18
CA ASN A 109 11.67 -5.72 0.20
C ASN A 109 10.15 -5.61 0.21
N GLU A 110 9.58 -5.34 -0.96
CA GLU A 110 8.15 -5.20 -1.17
C GLU A 110 7.58 -6.45 -1.86
N SER A 111 6.43 -6.92 -1.38
CA SER A 111 5.69 -8.02 -1.97
C SER A 111 4.84 -7.55 -3.17
N GLY A 112 4.20 -8.50 -3.86
CA GLY A 112 3.22 -8.14 -4.87
C GLY A 112 2.01 -7.42 -4.28
N ALA A 113 1.29 -6.68 -5.12
CA ALA A 113 0.11 -5.93 -4.70
C ALA A 113 -1.16 -6.80 -4.72
N VAL A 114 -1.92 -6.80 -3.62
CA VAL A 114 -3.31 -7.25 -3.64
C VAL A 114 -4.19 -6.10 -4.11
N GLN A 115 -4.92 -6.33 -5.20
CA GLN A 115 -5.87 -5.38 -5.75
C GLN A 115 -7.23 -5.58 -5.06
N GLN A 116 -8.01 -4.50 -4.91
CA GLN A 116 -9.39 -4.65 -4.44
C GLN A 116 -10.19 -5.55 -5.39
N GLN A 117 -11.06 -6.39 -4.84
CA GLN A 117 -11.99 -7.16 -5.66
C GLN A 117 -13.03 -6.22 -6.28
N MET A 118 -13.32 -6.39 -7.58
CA MET A 118 -14.44 -5.70 -8.19
C MET A 118 -15.74 -6.28 -7.63
N ALA A 119 -16.62 -5.42 -7.12
CA ALA A 119 -17.98 -5.83 -6.83
C ALA A 119 -18.66 -6.18 -8.16
N ASN A 120 -19.15 -7.42 -8.28
CA ASN A 120 -19.92 -7.90 -9.43
C ASN A 120 -21.28 -7.20 -9.54
#